data_AF-A0A2I0DZ19-F1
#
_entry.id   AF-A0A2I0DZ19-F1
#
_cell.length_a   1.000
_cell.length_b   1.000
_cell.length_c   1.000
_cell.angle_alpha   90.00
_cell.angle_beta   90.00
_cell.angle_gamma   90.00
#
_symmetry.space_group_name_H-M   'P 1'
#
loop_
_entity.id
_entity.type
_entity.pdbx_description
1 polymer ?
#
loop_
_entity_poly.entity_id
_entity_poly.type
_entity_poly.pdbx_seq_one_letter_code
_entity_poly.pdbx_strand_id
1 'polypeptide(L)' 'MSRHQKKVFWAIFIVFCIAGTISIYLQGAFDQMSFGGAIILTTLYLIVGFFIRLYVKSNIKEIDK' A
#
# COMPACT_ATOMS: atom_id res chain seq x y z
N MET A 1 -10.95 -2.22 16.99
CA MET A 1 -10.18 -1.00 16.68
C MET A 1 -11.15 0.18 16.66
N SER A 2 -10.90 1.25 17.42
CA SER A 2 -11.78 2.44 17.38
C SER A 2 -11.69 3.12 16.00
N ARG A 3 -12.70 3.93 15.60
CA ARG A 3 -12.68 4.66 14.32
C ARG A 3 -11.42 5.55 14.19
N HIS A 4 -10.98 6.13 15.29
CA HIS A 4 -9.76 6.94 15.36
C HIS A 4 -8.49 6.12 15.11
N GLN A 5 -8.35 4.97 15.78
CA GLN A 5 -7.22 4.07 15.56
C GLN A 5 -7.16 3.57 14.12
N LYS A 6 -8.32 3.29 13.50
CA LYS A 6 -8.40 2.86 12.11
C LYS A 6 -7.91 3.96 11.15
N LYS A 7 -8.33 5.23 11.35
CA LYS A 7 -7.82 6.38 10.57
C LYS A 7 -6.31 6.56 10.70
N VAL A 8 -5.79 6.51 11.93
CA VAL A 8 -4.35 6.67 12.21
C VAL A 8 -3.54 5.54 11.57
N PHE A 9 -4.01 4.29 11.69
CA PHE A 9 -3.38 3.15 11.03
C PHE A 9 -3.28 3.36 9.51
N TRP A 10 -4.33 3.85 8.88
CA TRP A 10 -4.32 4.12 7.44
C TRP A 10 -3.42 5.27 7.04
N ALA A 11 -3.36 6.34 7.84
CA ALA A 11 -2.42 7.43 7.61
C ALA A 11 -0.97 6.91 7.66
N ILE A 12 -0.63 6.11 8.68
CA ILE A 12 0.70 5.50 8.83
C ILE A 12 0.98 4.51 7.69
N PHE A 13 0.00 3.70 7.30
CA PHE A 13 0.14 2.71 6.23
C PHE A 13 0.42 3.39 4.87
N ILE A 14 -0.27 4.47 4.54
CA ILE A 14 -0.03 5.23 3.31
C ILE A 14 1.39 5.81 3.30
N VAL A 15 1.81 6.44 4.41
CA VAL A 15 3.18 6.98 4.54
C VAL A 15 4.22 5.87 4.43
N PHE A 16 3.97 4.70 5.02
CA PHE A 16 4.84 3.54 4.91
C PHE A 16 4.96 3.04 3.47
N CYS A 17 3.84 2.94 2.73
CA CYS A 17 3.88 2.57 1.31
C CYS A 17 4.70 3.56 0.48
N ILE A 18 4.50 4.87 0.67
CA ILE A 18 5.25 5.91 -0.05
C ILE A 18 6.74 5.83 0.28
N ALA A 19 7.10 5.75 1.56
CA ALA A 19 8.49 5.61 1.99
C ALA A 19 9.14 4.33 1.46
N GLY A 20 8.40 3.22 1.44
CA GLY A 20 8.82 1.95 0.85
C GLY A 20 9.12 2.10 -0.64
N THR A 21 8.20 2.69 -1.40
CA THR A 21 8.40 2.95 -2.84
C THR A 21 9.61 3.84 -3.10
N ILE A 22 9.80 4.92 -2.33
CA ILE A 22 10.96 5.81 -2.47
C ILE A 22 12.27 5.06 -2.17
N SER A 23 12.29 4.26 -1.10
CA SER A 23 13.46 3.46 -0.73
C SER A 23 13.83 2.44 -1.81
N ILE A 24 12.84 1.74 -2.37
CA ILE A 24 13.04 0.78 -3.47
C ILE A 24 13.51 1.50 -4.74
N TYR A 25 13.00 2.71 -4.99
CA TYR A 25 13.43 3.54 -6.12
C TYR A 25 14.89 3.96 -6.00
N LEU A 26 15.32 4.45 -4.84
CA LEU A 26 16.72 4.84 -4.58
C LEU A 26 17.70 3.66 -4.66
N GLN A 27 17.23 2.43 -4.41
CA GLN A 27 18.04 1.22 -4.55
C GLN A 27 18.23 0.79 -6.02
N GLY A 28 17.67 1.52 -7.00
CA GLY A 28 17.81 1.18 -8.41
C GLY A 28 17.05 -0.08 -8.81
N ALA A 29 16.07 -0.53 -8.00
CA ALA A 29 15.27 -1.72 -8.30
C ALA A 29 14.45 -1.58 -9.60
N PHE A 30 14.25 -0.35 -10.07
CA PHE A 30 13.62 -0.05 -11.36
C PHE A 30 14.60 0.02 -12.53
N ASP A 31 15.89 0.28 -12.26
CA ASP A 31 16.93 0.39 -13.30
C ASP A 31 17.55 -0.97 -13.65
N GLN A 32 17.66 -1.87 -12.67
CA GLN A 32 18.09 -3.27 -12.87
C GLN A 32 16.96 -4.25 -12.59
N MET A 33 15.80 -4.02 -13.20
CA MET A 33 14.63 -4.87 -12.98
C MET A 33 14.80 -6.24 -13.65
N SER A 34 15.29 -7.22 -12.87
CA SER A 34 15.26 -8.62 -13.27
C SER A 34 13.83 -9.16 -13.26
N PHE A 35 13.55 -10.22 -14.02
CA PHE A 35 12.22 -10.84 -14.07
C PHE A 35 11.71 -11.24 -12.67
N GLY A 36 12.60 -11.74 -11.81
CA GLY A 36 12.28 -12.05 -10.41
C GLY A 36 11.93 -10.80 -9.60
N GLY A 37 12.69 -9.71 -9.77
CA GLY A 37 12.40 -8.41 -9.14
C GLY A 37 11.05 -7.84 -9.58
N ALA A 38 10.71 -7.95 -10.86
CA ALA A 38 9.44 -7.49 -11.40
C ALA A 38 8.23 -8.24 -10.80
N ILE A 39 8.34 -9.56 -10.62
CA ILE A 39 7.29 -10.37 -9.98
C ILE A 39 7.09 -9.94 -8.53
N ILE A 40 8.17 -9.84 -7.76
CA ILE A 40 8.12 -9.45 -6.34
C ILE A 40 7.50 -8.06 -6.19
N LEU A 41 7.92 -7.11 -7.02
CA LEU A 41 7.39 -5.75 -7.00
C LEU A 41 5.89 -5.73 -7.33
N THR A 42 5.49 -6.45 -8.38
CA THR A 42 4.09 -6.57 -8.79
C THR A 42 3.24 -7.19 -7.69
N THR A 43 3.71 -8.27 -7.06
CA THR A 43 3.03 -8.90 -5.93
C THR A 43 2.88 -7.95 -4.74
N LEU A 44 3.92 -7.18 -4.40
CA LEU A 44 3.86 -6.18 -3.33
C LEU A 44 2.77 -5.13 -3.61
N TYR A 45 2.72 -4.58 -4.83
CA TYR A 45 1.69 -3.61 -5.21
C TYR A 45 0.29 -4.21 -5.22
N LEU A 46 0.13 -5.47 -5.64
CA LEU A 46 -1.16 -6.18 -5.58
C LEU A 46 -1.64 -6.40 -4.15
N ILE A 47 -0.73 -6.74 -3.23
CA ILE A 47 -1.04 -6.88 -1.80
C ILE A 47 -1.53 -5.54 -1.24
N VAL A 48 -0.83 -4.44 -1.52
CA VAL A 48 -1.25 -3.09 -1.10
C VAL A 48 -2.64 -2.76 -1.66
N GLY A 49 -2.86 -3.00 -2.96
CA GLY A 49 -4.16 -2.80 -3.60
C GLY A 49 -5.28 -3.65 -2.98
N PHE A 50 -4.98 -4.89 -2.58
CA PHE A 50 -5.93 -5.76 -1.90
C PHE A 50 -6.33 -5.22 -0.51
N PHE A 51 -5.37 -4.75 0.28
CA PHE A 51 -5.65 -4.10 1.57
C PHE A 51 -6.48 -2.83 1.41
N ILE A 52 -6.19 -2.01 0.39
CA ILE A 52 -6.99 -0.82 0.06
C ILE A 52 -8.43 -1.24 -0.30
N ARG A 53 -8.60 -2.25 -1.16
CA ARG A 53 -9.93 -2.75 -1.55
C ARG A 53 -10.72 -3.27 -0.35
N LEU A 54 -10.09 -4.04 0.54
CA LEU A 54 -10.71 -4.51 1.78
C LEU A 54 -11.16 -3.34 2.64
N TYR A 55 -10.31 -2.32 2.79
CA TYR A 55 -10.66 -1.14 3.57
C TYR A 55 -11.80 -0.34 2.96
N VAL A 56 -11.74 -0.02 1.67
CA VAL A 56 -12.82 0.70 0.98
C VAL A 56 -14.13 -0.07 1.14
N LYS A 57 -14.13 -1.38 0.88
CA LYS A 57 -15.32 -2.23 1.05
C LYS A 57 -15.87 -2.22 2.48
N SER A 58 -15.00 -2.24 3.49
CA SER A 58 -15.40 -2.19 4.90
C SER A 58 -15.84 -0.81 5.39
N ASN A 59 -15.58 0.29 4.66
CA ASN A 59 -15.98 1.65 5.04
C ASN A 59 -16.97 2.30 4.06
N ILE A 60 -17.47 1.57 3.06
CA ILE A 60 -18.48 2.06 2.09
C ILE A 60 -19.69 2.72 2.79
N LYS A 61 -20.11 2.22 3.97
CA LYS A 61 -21.25 2.79 4.73
C LYS A 61 -20.98 4.16 5.37
N GLU A 62 -19.72 4.62 5.45
CA GLU A 62 -19.36 5.95 5.98
C GLU A 62 -19.09 6.99 4.89
N ILE A 63 -18.97 6.60 3.63
CA ILE A 63 -18.65 7.50 2.51
C ILE A 63 -19.93 8.05 1.84
N ASP A 64 -21.08 7.42 2.10
CA ASP A 64 -22.41 7.76 1.57
C ASP A 64 -23.24 8.65 2.54
N LYS A 65 -22.57 9.45 3.39
CA LYS A 65 -23.26 10.32 4.37
C LYS A 65 -22.66 11.71 4.46
#